data_AF-A0A7C2EUW3-F1
#
_entry.id   AF-A0A7C2EUW3-F1
#
_cell.length_a   1.000
_cell.length_b   1.000
_cell.length_c   1.000
_cell.angle_alpha   90.00
_cell.angle_beta   90.00
_cell.angle_gamma   90.00
#
_symmetry.space_group_name_H-M   'P 1'
#
loop_
_entity.id
_entity.type
_entity.pdbx_description
1 polymer ?
#
loop_
_entity_poly.entity_id
_entity_poly.type
_entity_poly.pdbx_seq_one_letter_code
_entity_poly.pdbx_strand_id
1 'polypeptide(L)'
;GTAANGKGSPFHHLREEDRTMRRERKNWLVLSVSLSVVLGVGTRVYAQSLTWLGTLGGDWSEAYGVSADGAVVVGLADNASGQEHAFRWTAAGGMQNLGTLGGDHSWASGVSADGSVVVGWAHNASGYTRAFRWTPSGGMEDLNLTYASLLTNGSYLEIASAISPDGRYIVGQGWNAATGRGEAFLLDTWRIGDTNGDGCIDDSDLLAVLFAFGTPGTGSTRHEDINKDGIVDDADLLIVLFNFGSGC
;
A
#
# COMPACT_ATOMS: atom_id res chain seq x y z
N GLY A 1 73.24 -29.24 64.35
CA GLY A 1 71.97 -29.89 64.73
C GLY A 1 70.84 -29.00 64.24
N THR A 2 69.74 -29.49 63.66
CA THR A 2 69.18 -30.84 63.66
C THR A 2 68.17 -30.96 62.50
N ALA A 3 68.27 -32.07 61.75
CA ALA A 3 67.26 -32.89 61.05
C ALA A 3 66.22 -32.22 60.10
N ALA A 4 66.25 -32.48 58.78
CA ALA A 4 65.70 -33.65 58.02
C ALA A 4 64.22 -33.43 57.62
N ASN A 5 63.70 -33.61 56.39
CA ASN A 5 63.89 -34.53 55.25
C ASN A 5 63.54 -33.77 53.95
N GLY A 6 64.18 -33.90 52.77
CA GLY A 6 64.52 -35.10 51.99
C GLY A 6 63.24 -35.68 51.34
N LYS A 7 63.05 -35.91 50.03
CA LYS A 7 63.85 -36.14 48.82
C LYS A 7 62.84 -36.01 47.63
N GLY A 8 63.18 -35.83 46.36
CA GLY A 8 64.44 -35.99 45.67
C GLY A 8 64.43 -35.38 44.26
N SER A 9 65.63 -34.96 43.89
CA SER A 9 66.22 -34.59 42.59
C SER A 9 66.16 -35.74 41.55
N PRO A 10 66.70 -35.67 40.30
CA PRO A 10 67.58 -34.62 39.76
C PRO A 10 67.44 -34.22 38.28
N PHE A 11 68.09 -33.09 38.02
CA PHE A 11 68.58 -32.51 36.76
C PHE A 11 69.16 -33.49 35.73
N HIS A 12 69.01 -33.18 34.43
CA HIS A 12 70.05 -33.15 33.37
C HIS A 12 69.36 -32.80 32.03
N HIS A 13 69.53 -31.59 31.47
CA HIS A 13 70.58 -31.15 30.54
C HIS A 13 70.51 -31.79 29.12
N LEU A 14 70.04 -30.98 28.16
CA LEU A 14 70.35 -30.91 26.72
C LEU A 14 69.99 -32.04 25.74
N ARG A 15 69.44 -31.58 24.61
CA ARG A 15 69.50 -32.11 23.23
C ARG A 15 68.89 -33.50 22.96
N GLU A 16 67.88 -33.52 22.09
CA GLU A 16 68.00 -34.11 20.75
C GLU A 16 66.69 -33.91 19.97
N GLU A 17 66.79 -33.10 18.92
CA GLU A 17 65.87 -33.12 17.79
C GLU A 17 65.95 -34.48 17.08
N ASP A 18 64.90 -34.80 16.33
CA ASP A 18 64.95 -35.74 15.21
C ASP A 18 65.01 -37.24 15.58
N ARG A 19 63.86 -37.79 15.99
CA ARG A 19 63.49 -39.21 15.81
C ARG A 19 62.04 -39.40 16.22
N THR A 20 61.12 -39.45 15.25
CA THR A 20 59.94 -40.36 15.21
C THR A 20 58.99 -40.03 14.04
N MET A 21 59.53 -39.76 12.84
CA MET A 21 58.80 -40.08 11.61
C MET A 21 58.82 -41.61 11.39
N ARG A 22 57.90 -42.35 12.04
CA ARG A 22 57.40 -43.69 11.62
C ARG A 22 56.63 -44.38 12.74
N ARG A 23 55.34 -44.07 12.86
CA ARG A 23 54.22 -44.88 13.42
C ARG A 23 53.09 -43.88 13.69
N GLU A 24 51.91 -43.90 13.09
CA GLU A 24 51.16 -44.92 12.36
C GLU A 24 50.24 -44.25 11.34
N ARG A 25 50.04 -44.95 10.22
CA ARG A 25 49.02 -44.68 9.22
C ARG A 25 47.67 -45.15 9.75
N LYS A 26 46.62 -44.33 9.65
CA LYS A 26 45.26 -44.80 9.37
C LYS A 26 44.40 -43.64 8.82
N ASN A 27 44.17 -43.75 7.51
CA ASN A 27 43.00 -43.25 6.76
C ASN A 27 42.87 -41.74 6.50
N TRP A 28 43.59 -41.24 5.50
CA TRP A 28 43.10 -40.17 4.62
C TRP A 28 42.94 -40.75 3.21
N LEU A 29 41.70 -40.97 2.77
CA LEU A 29 41.37 -41.12 1.35
C LEU A 29 40.67 -39.83 0.90
N VAL A 30 41.07 -39.37 -0.28
CA VAL A 30 40.89 -38.05 -0.89
C VAL A 30 39.57 -37.98 -1.69
N LEU A 31 39.24 -36.76 -2.12
CA LEU A 31 38.41 -36.31 -3.27
C LEU A 31 37.06 -35.70 -2.85
N SER A 32 36.68 -34.49 -3.26
CA SER A 32 36.99 -33.77 -4.51
C SER A 32 36.83 -32.25 -4.34
N VAL A 33 37.57 -31.50 -5.15
CA VAL A 33 37.35 -30.07 -5.42
C VAL A 33 35.95 -29.88 -6.03
N SER A 34 35.18 -28.94 -5.50
CA SER A 34 34.08 -28.30 -6.22
C SER A 34 34.28 -26.80 -6.18
N LEU A 35 34.87 -26.27 -7.24
CA LEU A 35 34.83 -24.86 -7.60
C LEU A 35 33.39 -24.55 -8.03
N SER A 36 32.60 -23.98 -7.14
CA SER A 36 31.31 -23.39 -7.53
C SER A 36 31.54 -21.92 -7.89
N VAL A 37 31.61 -21.62 -9.18
CA VAL A 37 31.21 -20.31 -9.67
C VAL A 37 29.69 -20.25 -9.47
N VAL A 38 29.24 -19.64 -8.39
CA VAL A 38 27.84 -19.27 -8.26
C VAL A 38 27.66 -18.03 -9.13
N LEU A 39 27.20 -18.25 -10.37
CA LEU A 39 26.43 -17.22 -11.06
C LEU A 39 25.28 -16.87 -10.11
N GLY A 40 25.31 -15.65 -9.59
CA GLY A 40 24.39 -15.15 -8.58
C GLY A 40 22.94 -15.19 -9.07
N VAL A 41 22.31 -16.35 -8.93
CA VAL A 41 20.85 -16.45 -8.87
C VAL A 41 20.54 -16.60 -7.40
N GLY A 42 20.40 -15.47 -6.71
CA GLY A 42 19.94 -15.46 -5.32
C GLY A 42 18.60 -16.19 -5.27
N THR A 43 18.58 -17.38 -4.68
CA THR A 43 17.35 -18.08 -4.38
C THR A 43 16.55 -17.18 -3.45
N ARG A 44 15.45 -16.59 -3.94
CA ARG A 44 14.46 -15.97 -3.04
C ARG A 44 13.86 -17.10 -2.21
N VAL A 45 14.30 -17.21 -0.97
CA VAL A 45 13.66 -18.08 0.00
C VAL A 45 12.38 -17.36 0.42
N TYR A 46 11.25 -17.81 -0.11
CA TYR A 46 9.94 -17.41 0.38
C TYR A 46 9.69 -18.19 1.67
N ALA A 47 9.98 -17.55 2.80
CA ALA A 47 9.55 -18.04 4.09
C ALA A 47 8.12 -17.55 4.35
N GLN A 48 7.27 -18.43 4.85
CA GLN A 48 5.98 -18.02 5.38
C GLN A 48 6.22 -17.12 6.60
N SER A 49 5.44 -16.05 6.73
CA SER A 49 5.51 -15.13 7.86
C SER A 49 4.11 -14.81 8.35
N LEU A 50 3.98 -14.63 9.66
CA LEU A 50 2.79 -14.11 10.31
C LEU A 50 3.16 -12.78 10.98
N THR A 51 2.40 -11.72 10.67
CA THR A 51 2.61 -10.39 11.24
C THR A 51 1.33 -9.94 11.92
N TRP A 52 1.40 -9.66 13.22
CA TRP A 52 0.34 -8.96 13.94
C TRP A 52 0.52 -7.46 13.71
N LEU A 53 -0.53 -6.79 13.21
CA LEU A 53 -0.43 -5.39 12.76
C LEU A 53 -0.45 -4.38 13.91
N GLY A 54 -1.13 -4.73 15.01
CA GLY A 54 -1.35 -3.86 16.16
C GLY A 54 -2.70 -3.13 16.09
N THR A 55 -2.89 -2.14 16.97
CA THR A 55 -4.09 -1.30 17.06
C THR A 55 -3.72 0.17 16.89
N LEU A 56 -4.69 1.09 16.98
CA LEU A 56 -4.46 2.54 17.04
C LEU A 56 -4.31 3.05 18.48
N GLY A 57 -3.92 2.18 19.40
CA GLY A 57 -3.76 2.47 20.82
C GLY A 57 -4.88 1.95 21.71
N GLY A 58 -5.95 1.37 21.13
CA GLY A 58 -6.98 0.61 21.85
C GLY A 58 -6.71 -0.90 21.88
N ASP A 59 -7.75 -1.69 22.12
CA ASP A 59 -7.62 -3.11 22.45
C ASP A 59 -7.85 -4.07 21.26
N TRP A 60 -8.43 -3.58 20.15
CA TRP A 60 -8.77 -4.42 19.01
C TRP A 60 -8.57 -3.77 17.63
N SER A 61 -8.46 -4.62 16.60
CA SER A 61 -8.34 -4.24 15.19
C SER A 61 -8.82 -5.37 14.28
N GLU A 62 -9.37 -5.03 13.12
CA GLU A 62 -9.76 -5.96 12.08
C GLU A 62 -9.37 -5.44 10.68
N ALA A 63 -8.81 -6.32 9.85
CA ALA A 63 -8.40 -6.01 8.48
C ALA A 63 -9.44 -6.53 7.47
N TYR A 64 -9.77 -5.70 6.48
CA TYR A 64 -10.73 -6.03 5.42
C TYR A 64 -10.12 -6.03 4.02
N GLY A 65 -9.03 -5.30 3.79
CA GLY A 65 -8.43 -5.16 2.46
C GLY A 65 -6.91 -5.21 2.48
N VAL A 66 -6.32 -5.63 1.36
CA VAL A 66 -4.87 -5.70 1.15
C VAL A 66 -4.53 -5.33 -0.30
N SER A 67 -3.44 -4.59 -0.51
CA SER A 67 -2.91 -4.27 -1.85
C SER A 67 -2.41 -5.52 -2.57
N ALA A 68 -2.26 -5.44 -3.89
CA ALA A 68 -1.93 -6.62 -4.71
C ALA A 68 -0.57 -7.24 -4.37
N ASP A 69 0.37 -6.43 -3.89
CA ASP A 69 1.71 -6.84 -3.45
C ASP A 69 1.79 -7.20 -1.95
N GLY A 70 0.68 -7.05 -1.21
CA GLY A 70 0.65 -7.28 0.23
C GLY A 70 1.30 -6.19 1.08
N ALA A 71 1.76 -5.08 0.49
CA ALA A 71 2.51 -4.04 1.19
C ALA A 71 1.62 -3.10 2.03
N VAL A 72 0.34 -2.98 1.67
CA VAL A 72 -0.64 -2.12 2.34
C VAL A 72 -1.83 -2.96 2.81
N VAL A 73 -2.18 -2.86 4.09
CA VAL A 73 -3.38 -3.48 4.66
C VAL A 73 -4.29 -2.39 5.22
N VAL A 74 -5.60 -2.54 5.04
CA VAL A 74 -6.60 -1.58 5.53
C VAL A 74 -7.71 -2.27 6.29
N GLY A 75 -8.36 -1.53 7.18
CA GLY A 75 -9.48 -2.00 7.97
C GLY A 75 -9.86 -0.96 9.01
N LEU A 76 -10.21 -1.42 10.21
CA LEU A 76 -10.50 -0.56 11.35
C LEU A 76 -9.75 -1.02 12.60
N ALA A 77 -9.51 -0.10 13.51
CA ALA A 77 -8.92 -0.39 14.80
C ALA A 77 -9.39 0.61 15.86
N ASP A 78 -9.41 0.14 17.10
CA ASP A 78 -9.70 0.99 18.25
C ASP A 78 -8.54 1.96 18.46
N ASN A 79 -8.89 3.24 18.57
CA ASN A 79 -7.98 4.26 19.04
C ASN A 79 -7.89 4.24 20.59
N ALA A 80 -6.98 5.04 21.17
CA ALA A 80 -6.81 5.11 22.62
C ALA A 80 -8.05 5.61 23.41
N SER A 81 -9.05 6.18 22.72
CA SER A 81 -10.33 6.59 23.29
C SER A 81 -11.44 5.54 23.09
N GLY A 82 -11.12 4.38 22.51
CA GLY A 82 -12.08 3.30 22.25
C GLY A 82 -13.00 3.55 21.06
N GLN A 83 -12.65 4.49 20.17
CA GLN A 83 -13.41 4.73 18.94
C GLN A 83 -12.80 3.93 17.78
N GLU A 84 -13.65 3.37 16.93
CA GLU A 84 -13.25 2.62 15.74
C GLU A 84 -12.84 3.58 14.62
N HIS A 85 -11.58 3.51 14.20
CA HIS A 85 -11.05 4.36 13.14
C HIS A 85 -10.45 3.52 12.02
N ALA A 86 -10.66 3.98 10.80
CA ALA A 86 -10.08 3.40 9.60
C ALA A 86 -8.56 3.50 9.72
N PHE A 87 -7.87 2.40 9.41
CA PHE A 87 -6.42 2.39 9.38
C PHE A 87 -5.88 2.02 8.01
N ARG A 88 -4.65 2.49 7.76
CA ARG A 88 -3.74 1.97 6.75
C ARG A 88 -2.48 1.47 7.44
N TRP A 89 -2.06 0.26 7.14
CA TRP A 89 -0.84 -0.32 7.68
C TRP A 89 0.18 -0.55 6.58
N THR A 90 1.44 -0.26 6.88
CA THR A 90 2.59 -0.66 6.06
C THR A 90 3.70 -1.19 6.96
N ALA A 91 4.56 -2.06 6.43
CA ALA A 91 5.69 -2.57 7.20
C ALA A 91 6.65 -1.46 7.68
N ALA A 92 6.80 -0.39 6.90
CA ALA A 92 7.68 0.73 7.22
C ALA A 92 7.06 1.74 8.19
N GLY A 93 5.75 2.00 8.07
CA GLY A 93 5.05 3.03 8.84
C GLY A 93 4.24 2.52 10.03
N GLY A 94 3.99 1.21 10.13
CA GLY A 94 3.08 0.64 11.12
C GLY A 94 1.62 1.04 10.88
N MET A 95 0.81 1.05 11.93
CA MET A 95 -0.60 1.46 11.91
C MET A 95 -0.73 2.98 11.77
N GLN A 96 -1.41 3.42 10.71
CA GLN A 96 -1.74 4.82 10.46
C GLN A 96 -3.25 5.03 10.60
N ASN A 97 -3.67 5.93 11.49
CA ASN A 97 -5.06 6.38 11.57
C ASN A 97 -5.38 7.26 10.35
N LEU A 98 -6.48 6.97 9.65
CA LEU A 98 -6.92 7.74 8.48
C LEU A 98 -7.87 8.90 8.81
N GLY A 99 -8.32 8.99 10.06
CA GLY A 99 -9.26 10.01 10.54
C GLY A 99 -10.71 9.67 10.24
N THR A 100 -11.57 10.68 10.26
CA THR A 100 -13.01 10.60 9.97
C THR A 100 -13.41 11.81 9.11
N LEU A 101 -14.69 11.90 8.72
CA LEU A 101 -15.24 13.08 8.03
C LEU A 101 -15.72 14.17 9.02
N GLY A 102 -15.13 14.20 10.21
CA GLY A 102 -15.48 15.12 11.30
C GLY A 102 -16.41 14.54 12.36
N GLY A 103 -16.82 13.27 12.23
CA GLY A 103 -17.51 12.50 13.26
C GLY A 103 -16.57 11.57 14.03
N ASP A 104 -17.13 10.55 14.69
CA ASP A 104 -16.39 9.71 15.65
C ASP A 104 -15.91 8.36 15.12
N HIS A 105 -16.41 7.88 13.98
CA HIS A 105 -16.11 6.52 13.50
C HIS A 105 -15.77 6.52 12.00
N SER A 106 -14.89 5.61 11.59
CA SER A 106 -14.57 5.33 10.19
C SER A 106 -14.05 3.93 9.98
N TRP A 107 -14.40 3.32 8.85
CA TRP A 107 -14.03 1.95 8.50
C TRP A 107 -13.52 1.91 7.06
N ALA A 108 -12.33 1.35 6.81
CA ALA A 108 -11.83 1.12 5.45
C ALA A 108 -12.24 -0.26 4.94
N SER A 109 -12.97 -0.30 3.82
CA SER A 109 -13.49 -1.54 3.22
C SER A 109 -12.57 -2.12 2.16
N GLY A 110 -11.78 -1.28 1.48
CA GLY A 110 -10.97 -1.70 0.33
C GLY A 110 -9.82 -0.75 0.02
N VAL A 111 -8.85 -1.26 -0.74
CA VAL A 111 -7.64 -0.54 -1.16
C VAL A 111 -7.27 -0.90 -2.60
N SER A 112 -6.74 0.06 -3.36
CA SER A 112 -6.24 -0.16 -4.73
C SER A 112 -5.03 -1.09 -4.77
N ALA A 113 -4.70 -1.61 -5.95
CA ALA A 113 -3.65 -2.61 -6.11
C ALA A 113 -2.25 -2.09 -5.74
N ASP A 114 -2.00 -0.80 -5.98
CA ASP A 114 -0.77 -0.08 -5.61
C ASP A 114 -0.79 0.44 -4.16
N GLY A 115 -1.90 0.29 -3.43
CA GLY A 115 -2.02 0.73 -2.05
C GLY A 115 -2.17 2.24 -1.84
N SER A 116 -2.43 3.01 -2.92
CA SER A 116 -2.49 4.48 -2.89
C SER A 116 -3.88 5.03 -2.60
N VAL A 117 -4.96 4.31 -2.93
CA VAL A 117 -6.34 4.74 -2.70
C VAL A 117 -7.04 3.77 -1.76
N VAL A 118 -7.61 4.32 -0.67
CA VAL A 118 -8.41 3.56 0.31
C VAL A 118 -9.84 4.05 0.25
N VAL A 119 -10.82 3.13 0.34
CA VAL A 119 -12.25 3.48 0.36
C VAL A 119 -12.95 2.86 1.54
N GLY A 120 -14.06 3.47 1.93
CA GLY A 120 -14.86 2.95 3.03
C GLY A 120 -16.02 3.87 3.38
N TRP A 121 -16.35 3.92 4.66
CA TRP A 121 -17.34 4.86 5.19
C TRP A 121 -16.86 5.50 6.48
N ALA A 122 -17.35 6.70 6.74
CA ALA A 122 -17.05 7.45 7.94
C ALA A 122 -18.25 8.28 8.38
N HIS A 123 -18.31 8.60 9.67
CA HIS A 123 -19.24 9.58 10.18
C HIS A 123 -18.75 10.98 9.85
N ASN A 124 -19.63 11.80 9.28
CA ASN A 124 -19.39 13.23 9.14
C ASN A 124 -19.70 13.98 10.45
N ALA A 125 -19.46 15.29 10.48
CA ALA A 125 -19.71 16.13 11.65
C ALA A 125 -21.18 16.15 12.14
N SER A 126 -22.14 15.72 11.31
CA SER A 126 -23.55 15.56 11.70
C SER A 126 -23.89 14.14 12.17
N GLY A 127 -22.89 13.24 12.25
CA GLY A 127 -23.06 11.84 12.65
C GLY A 127 -23.63 10.94 11.56
N TYR A 128 -23.72 11.41 10.31
CA TYR A 128 -24.20 10.57 9.21
C TYR A 128 -23.08 9.73 8.61
N THR A 129 -23.37 8.47 8.31
CA THR A 129 -22.51 7.57 7.55
C THR A 129 -22.41 8.05 6.10
N ARG A 130 -21.18 8.29 5.64
CA ARG A 130 -20.89 8.75 4.28
C ARG A 130 -19.73 7.95 3.70
N ALA A 131 -19.85 7.62 2.42
CA ALA A 131 -18.79 6.94 1.71
C ALA A 131 -17.59 7.89 1.56
N PHE A 132 -16.38 7.39 1.84
CA PHE A 132 -15.15 8.17 1.68
C PHE A 132 -14.19 7.52 0.69
N ARG A 133 -13.31 8.37 0.15
CA ARG A 133 -12.03 7.99 -0.46
C ARG A 133 -10.90 8.65 0.32
N TRP A 134 -9.79 7.95 0.50
CA TRP A 134 -8.61 8.48 1.15
C TRP A 134 -7.37 8.30 0.26
N THR A 135 -6.52 9.32 0.23
CA THR A 135 -5.19 9.26 -0.39
C THR A 135 -4.12 9.84 0.54
N PRO A 136 -2.84 9.45 0.37
CA PRO A 136 -1.75 10.02 1.15
C PRO A 136 -1.61 11.54 1.06
N SER A 137 -1.91 12.13 -0.10
CA SER A 137 -1.81 13.57 -0.35
C SER A 137 -3.07 14.34 0.05
N GLY A 138 -4.25 13.80 -0.25
CA GLY A 138 -5.54 14.48 -0.03
C GLY A 138 -6.18 14.22 1.34
N GLY A 139 -5.76 13.17 2.06
CA GLY A 139 -6.45 12.74 3.27
C GLY A 139 -7.83 12.13 2.95
N MET A 140 -8.75 12.17 3.92
CA MET A 140 -10.09 11.58 3.79
C MET A 140 -11.05 12.58 3.14
N GLU A 141 -11.67 12.20 2.04
CA GLU A 141 -12.62 12.99 1.25
C GLU A 141 -14.01 12.37 1.30
N ASP A 142 -15.06 13.18 1.53
CA ASP A 142 -16.45 12.74 1.44
C ASP A 142 -16.88 12.67 -0.04
N LEU A 143 -17.22 11.48 -0.53
CA LEU A 143 -17.63 11.28 -1.92
C LEU A 143 -18.93 12.05 -2.25
N ASN A 144 -19.76 12.35 -1.26
CA ASN A 144 -20.99 13.13 -1.45
C ASN A 144 -20.73 14.62 -1.70
N LEU A 145 -19.55 15.12 -1.31
CA LEU A 145 -19.12 16.48 -1.59
C LEU A 145 -18.35 16.51 -2.91
N THR A 146 -17.35 15.62 -3.06
CA THR A 146 -16.48 15.58 -4.24
C THR A 146 -17.25 15.27 -5.53
N TYR A 147 -18.25 14.39 -5.47
CA TYR A 147 -19.03 13.95 -6.63
C TYR A 147 -20.49 14.44 -6.58
N ALA A 148 -20.75 15.53 -5.85
CA ALA A 148 -22.10 16.08 -5.67
C ALA A 148 -22.82 16.37 -7.00
N SER A 149 -22.08 16.76 -8.05
CA SER A 149 -22.62 17.06 -9.38
C SER A 149 -23.21 15.83 -10.09
N LEU A 150 -22.81 14.62 -9.70
CA LEU A 150 -23.34 13.37 -10.26
C LEU A 150 -24.61 12.90 -9.53
N LEU A 151 -24.92 13.48 -8.37
CA LEU A 151 -26.02 13.03 -7.52
C LEU A 151 -27.31 13.80 -7.83
N THR A 152 -28.42 13.08 -7.97
CA THR A 152 -29.74 13.72 -7.97
C THR A 152 -30.02 14.31 -6.59
N ASN A 153 -30.63 15.49 -6.52
CA ASN A 153 -30.93 16.18 -5.25
C ASN A 153 -31.61 15.23 -4.24
N GLY A 154 -31.03 15.14 -3.04
CA GLY A 154 -31.46 14.23 -1.97
C GLY A 154 -30.81 12.84 -1.99
N SER A 155 -30.04 12.50 -3.03
CA SER A 155 -29.27 11.24 -3.08
C SER A 155 -27.99 11.37 -2.26
N TYR A 156 -27.50 10.24 -1.75
CA TYR A 156 -26.23 10.18 -1.06
C TYR A 156 -25.59 8.80 -1.17
N LEU A 157 -24.26 8.77 -1.19
CA LEU A 157 -23.41 7.59 -1.12
C LEU A 157 -23.11 7.30 0.36
N GLU A 158 -23.56 6.14 0.84
CA GLU A 158 -23.50 5.81 2.26
C GLU A 158 -22.25 4.99 2.59
N ILE A 159 -21.99 3.93 1.83
CA ILE A 159 -20.85 3.03 2.03
C ILE A 159 -20.15 2.80 0.70
N ALA A 160 -18.82 2.95 0.66
CA ALA A 160 -17.98 2.37 -0.38
C ALA A 160 -17.49 0.99 0.10
N SER A 161 -17.82 -0.05 -0.67
CA SER A 161 -17.52 -1.44 -0.34
C SER A 161 -16.25 -1.95 -1.00
N ALA A 162 -15.92 -1.47 -2.20
CA ALA A 162 -14.73 -1.87 -2.93
C ALA A 162 -14.27 -0.81 -3.91
N ILE A 163 -13.01 -0.94 -4.33
CA ILE A 163 -12.36 -0.11 -5.34
C ILE A 163 -11.65 -1.01 -6.36
N SER A 164 -11.64 -0.59 -7.62
CA SER A 164 -10.91 -1.30 -8.68
C SER A 164 -9.39 -1.24 -8.45
N PRO A 165 -8.62 -2.20 -9.02
CA PRO A 165 -7.17 -2.25 -8.88
C PRO A 165 -6.43 -0.95 -9.24
N ASP A 166 -6.92 -0.24 -10.26
CA ASP A 166 -6.38 1.04 -10.75
C ASP A 166 -6.80 2.25 -9.90
N GLY A 167 -7.58 2.06 -8.84
CA GLY A 167 -8.03 3.16 -7.97
C GLY A 167 -9.14 4.03 -8.55
N ARG A 168 -9.73 3.67 -9.70
CA ARG A 168 -10.68 4.51 -10.43
C ARG A 168 -12.15 4.27 -10.09
N TYR A 169 -12.59 3.01 -10.07
CA TYR A 169 -13.99 2.67 -9.92
C TYR A 169 -14.29 2.28 -8.48
N ILE A 170 -15.23 2.97 -7.86
CA ILE A 170 -15.70 2.69 -6.50
C ILE A 170 -17.11 2.11 -6.58
N VAL A 171 -17.36 1.02 -5.86
CA VAL A 171 -18.70 0.44 -5.74
C VAL A 171 -19.14 0.43 -4.29
N GLY A 172 -20.45 0.41 -4.07
CA GLY A 172 -21.03 0.36 -2.74
C GLY A 172 -22.53 0.56 -2.77
N GLN A 173 -23.08 1.13 -1.70
CA GLN A 173 -24.51 1.41 -1.58
C GLN A 173 -24.78 2.82 -1.09
N GLY A 174 -25.96 3.33 -1.45
CA GLY A 174 -26.44 4.63 -1.04
C GLY A 174 -27.94 4.77 -1.26
N TRP A 175 -28.45 5.97 -1.06
CA TRP A 175 -29.85 6.31 -1.32
C TRP A 175 -29.97 7.04 -2.65
N ASN A 176 -30.81 6.51 -3.54
CA ASN A 176 -31.18 7.17 -4.78
C ASN A 176 -32.51 7.89 -4.58
N ALA A 177 -32.48 9.22 -4.52
CA ALA A 177 -33.69 10.02 -4.33
C ALA A 177 -34.60 10.06 -5.56
N ALA A 178 -34.06 9.80 -6.77
CA ALA A 178 -34.87 9.74 -7.98
C ALA A 178 -35.82 8.53 -7.97
N THR A 179 -35.38 7.42 -7.36
CA THR A 179 -36.18 6.18 -7.24
C THR A 179 -36.78 5.97 -5.85
N GLY A 180 -36.32 6.74 -4.84
CA GLY A 180 -36.82 6.69 -3.47
C GLY A 180 -36.43 5.41 -2.72
N ARG A 181 -35.25 4.85 -2.99
CA ARG A 181 -34.78 3.60 -2.37
C ARG A 181 -33.26 3.52 -2.23
N GLY A 182 -32.81 2.60 -1.39
CA GLY A 182 -31.40 2.20 -1.30
C GLY A 182 -30.99 1.38 -2.52
N GLU A 183 -29.88 1.75 -3.15
CA GLU A 183 -29.36 1.11 -4.36
C GLU A 183 -27.85 0.91 -4.26
N ALA A 184 -27.34 -0.12 -4.95
CA ALA A 184 -25.91 -0.23 -5.20
C ALA A 184 -25.49 0.83 -6.23
N PHE A 185 -24.28 1.35 -6.11
CA PHE A 185 -23.70 2.28 -7.07
C PHE A 185 -22.38 1.76 -7.66
N LEU A 186 -22.09 2.22 -8.87
CA LEU A 186 -20.76 2.24 -9.47
C LEU A 186 -20.41 3.70 -9.73
N LEU A 187 -19.34 4.17 -9.12
CA LEU A 187 -18.81 5.52 -9.25
C LEU A 187 -17.51 5.45 -10.05
N ASP A 188 -17.44 6.18 -11.15
CA ASP A 188 -16.19 6.46 -11.86
C ASP A 188 -15.56 7.72 -11.27
N THR A 189 -14.36 7.61 -10.69
CA THR A 189 -13.70 8.74 -10.01
C THR A 189 -12.89 9.63 -10.95
N TRP A 190 -12.81 9.30 -12.24
CA TRP A 190 -12.04 10.06 -13.23
C TRP A 190 -12.46 11.52 -13.26
N ARG A 191 -11.55 12.42 -12.91
CA ARG A 191 -11.79 13.85 -13.00
C ARG A 191 -11.75 14.28 -14.46
N ILE A 192 -12.84 14.90 -14.91
CA ILE A 192 -12.91 15.45 -16.25
C ILE A 192 -11.85 16.56 -16.37
N GLY A 193 -10.88 16.40 -17.26
CA GLY A 193 -9.74 17.31 -17.43
C GLY A 193 -8.43 16.83 -16.81
N ASP A 194 -8.49 15.89 -15.85
CA ASP A 194 -7.31 15.18 -15.33
C ASP A 194 -7.02 14.03 -16.28
N THR A 195 -6.01 14.19 -17.13
CA THR A 195 -5.64 13.22 -18.18
C THR A 195 -4.57 12.25 -17.70
N ASN A 196 -3.74 12.65 -16.75
CA ASN A 196 -2.67 11.80 -16.24
C ASN A 196 -3.08 10.98 -15.01
N GLY A 197 -4.26 11.27 -14.43
CA GLY A 197 -4.85 10.58 -13.29
C GLY A 197 -4.21 10.95 -11.94
N ASP A 198 -3.49 12.06 -11.85
CA ASP A 198 -2.78 12.47 -10.62
C ASP A 198 -3.68 13.23 -9.63
N GLY A 199 -4.93 13.49 -10.02
CA GLY A 199 -5.94 14.18 -9.22
C GLY A 199 -5.88 15.70 -9.33
N CYS A 200 -4.86 16.28 -9.94
CA CYS A 200 -4.76 17.68 -10.29
C CYS A 200 -5.26 17.89 -11.72
N ILE A 201 -5.72 19.10 -12.03
CA ILE A 201 -5.97 19.51 -13.41
C ILE A 201 -5.04 20.67 -13.68
N ASP A 202 -3.87 20.38 -14.23
CA ASP A 202 -2.78 21.35 -14.35
C ASP A 202 -2.14 21.38 -15.74
N ASP A 203 -0.97 22.02 -15.84
CA ASP A 203 -0.27 22.16 -17.11
C ASP A 203 0.25 20.83 -17.64
N SER A 204 0.44 19.82 -16.79
CA SER A 204 0.77 18.45 -17.21
C SER A 204 -0.38 17.83 -17.99
N ASP A 205 -1.63 18.05 -17.58
CA ASP A 205 -2.81 17.58 -18.30
C ASP A 205 -3.00 18.30 -19.62
N LEU A 206 -2.79 19.61 -19.60
CA LEU A 206 -2.85 20.43 -20.79
C LEU A 206 -1.82 19.97 -21.82
N LEU A 207 -0.59 19.69 -21.36
CA LEU A 207 0.49 19.19 -22.19
C LEU A 207 0.20 17.78 -22.73
N ALA A 208 -0.43 16.91 -21.94
CA ALA A 208 -0.81 15.57 -22.40
C ALA A 208 -1.78 15.65 -23.58
N VAL A 209 -2.85 16.46 -23.48
CA VAL A 209 -3.77 16.70 -24.60
C VAL A 209 -3.05 17.30 -25.80
N LEU A 210 -2.19 18.30 -25.57
CA LEU A 210 -1.47 18.97 -26.65
C LEU A 210 -0.52 18.03 -27.41
N PHE A 211 0.15 17.10 -26.72
CA PHE A 211 1.02 16.11 -27.36
C PHE A 211 0.26 15.01 -28.09
N ALA A 212 -0.98 14.77 -27.72
CA ALA A 212 -1.86 13.81 -28.37
C ALA A 212 -2.75 14.45 -29.47
N PHE A 213 -2.65 15.76 -29.71
CA PHE A 213 -3.54 16.45 -30.64
C PHE A 213 -3.56 15.84 -32.05
N GLY A 214 -4.76 15.70 -32.62
CA GLY A 214 -5.02 15.15 -33.96
C GLY A 214 -4.81 13.64 -34.09
N THR A 215 -4.54 12.94 -32.99
CA THR A 215 -4.39 11.47 -33.01
C THR A 215 -5.69 10.80 -32.55
N PRO A 216 -6.05 9.61 -33.11
CA PRO A 216 -7.31 8.95 -32.79
C PRO A 216 -7.40 8.59 -31.30
N GLY A 217 -8.50 8.93 -30.66
CA GLY A 217 -8.91 8.41 -29.37
C GLY A 217 -9.82 7.20 -29.57
N THR A 218 -9.70 6.16 -28.77
CA THR A 218 -10.82 5.23 -28.61
C THR A 218 -11.34 5.45 -27.21
N GLY A 219 -12.64 5.78 -27.10
CA GLY A 219 -13.33 6.34 -25.93
C GLY A 219 -13.29 5.55 -24.61
N SER A 220 -12.31 4.69 -24.40
CA SER A 220 -12.03 4.02 -23.13
C SER A 220 -10.54 3.81 -22.84
N THR A 221 -9.63 4.03 -23.80
CA THR A 221 -8.18 3.73 -23.62
C THR A 221 -7.29 4.95 -23.69
N ARG A 222 -7.81 6.10 -24.14
CA ARG A 222 -7.08 7.35 -24.13
C ARG A 222 -7.67 8.31 -23.12
N HIS A 223 -6.79 8.89 -22.34
CA HIS A 223 -7.15 9.83 -21.30
C HIS A 223 -7.20 11.26 -21.85
N GLU A 224 -6.48 11.52 -22.95
CA GLU A 224 -6.39 12.80 -23.65
C GLU A 224 -7.60 13.08 -24.56
N ASP A 225 -8.31 12.04 -25.00
CA ASP A 225 -9.65 12.14 -25.62
C ASP A 225 -10.64 12.18 -24.46
N ILE A 226 -10.94 13.37 -23.93
CA ILE A 226 -11.69 13.58 -22.70
C ILE A 226 -13.19 13.54 -22.97
N ASN A 227 -13.64 14.08 -24.11
CA ASN A 227 -15.04 14.08 -24.51
C ASN A 227 -15.51 12.71 -25.09
N LYS A 228 -14.56 11.80 -25.35
CA LYS A 228 -14.77 10.44 -25.87
C LYS A 228 -15.39 10.39 -27.28
N ASP A 229 -15.14 11.40 -28.11
CA ASP A 229 -15.64 11.46 -29.48
C ASP A 229 -14.75 10.71 -30.50
N GLY A 230 -13.58 10.26 -30.05
CA GLY A 230 -12.67 9.43 -30.82
C GLY A 230 -11.54 10.19 -31.52
N ILE A 231 -11.39 11.49 -31.28
CA ILE A 231 -10.26 12.30 -31.75
C ILE A 231 -9.79 13.16 -30.60
N VAL A 232 -8.47 13.26 -30.39
CA VAL A 232 -7.94 14.25 -29.46
C VAL A 232 -7.87 15.60 -30.17
N ASP A 233 -8.69 16.57 -29.78
CA ASP A 233 -8.75 17.88 -30.44
C ASP A 233 -8.92 19.07 -29.48
N ASP A 234 -9.34 20.21 -30.01
CA ASP A 234 -9.51 21.43 -29.24
C ASP A 234 -10.67 21.36 -28.26
N ALA A 235 -11.65 20.48 -28.48
CA ALA A 235 -12.72 20.24 -27.52
C ALA A 235 -12.16 19.59 -26.24
N ASP A 236 -11.23 18.64 -26.35
CA ASP A 236 -10.56 18.04 -25.18
C ASP A 236 -9.69 19.07 -24.46
N LEU A 237 -8.95 19.86 -25.22
CA LEU A 237 -8.10 20.91 -24.67
C LEU A 237 -8.93 21.92 -23.86
N LEU A 238 -10.09 22.31 -24.40
CA LEU A 238 -11.02 23.22 -23.71
C LEU A 238 -11.56 22.60 -22.41
N ILE A 239 -11.76 21.28 -22.36
CA ILE A 239 -12.18 20.62 -21.14
C ILE A 239 -11.12 20.72 -20.05
N VAL A 240 -9.84 20.50 -20.36
CA VAL A 240 -8.74 20.72 -19.39
C VAL A 240 -8.73 22.18 -18.92
N LEU A 241 -8.79 23.13 -19.86
CA LEU A 241 -8.77 24.56 -19.58
C LEU A 241 -9.94 25.03 -18.69
N PHE A 242 -11.15 24.50 -18.90
CA PHE A 242 -12.31 24.86 -18.07
C PHE A 242 -12.24 24.31 -16.65
N ASN A 243 -11.49 23.24 -16.44
CA ASN A 243 -11.31 22.63 -15.12
C ASN A 243 -9.94 22.94 -14.50
N PHE A 244 -9.11 23.75 -15.17
CA PHE A 244 -7.74 24.04 -14.78
C PHE A 244 -7.63 24.62 -13.37
N GLY A 245 -6.66 24.12 -12.60
CA GLY A 245 -6.45 24.47 -11.19
C GLY A 245 -7.41 23.79 -10.22
N SER A 246 -8.25 22.85 -10.68
CA SER A 246 -9.07 22.04 -9.79
C SER A 246 -8.29 20.85 -9.26
N GLY A 247 -8.49 20.51 -8.00
CA GLY A 247 -7.99 19.25 -7.43
C GLY A 247 -6.63 19.29 -6.75
N CYS A 248 -5.99 20.47 -6.72
CA CYS A 248 -4.73 20.78 -6.03
C CYS A 248 -4.97 21.56 -4.73
#